data_AF-A0AAT9JVS0-F1
#
_entry.id   AF-A0AAT9JVS0-F1
#
_cell.length_a   1.000
_cell.length_b   1.000
_cell.length_c   1.000
_cell.angle_alpha   90.00
_cell.angle_beta   90.00
_cell.angle_gamma   90.00
#
_symmetry.space_group_name_H-M   'P 1'
#
loop_
_entity.id
_entity.type
_entity.pdbx_description
1 polymer ?
#
loop_
_entity_poly.entity_id
_entity_poly.type
_entity_poly.pdbx_seq_one_letter_code
_entity_poly.pdbx_strand_id
1 'polypeptide(L)'
;MLSFLAILPRSLVTFFYALAALLRFYGDAETIPLEQYGFTYTVLDWSLLVFLAATVLLLVAIGIEWHGGNRRRDQEAEDRAAAAEARDRAIAAAEIAIEERNRSAEERNRAAEERNRAIEAAKRQNRRDILQIRHQLDPSPENRAALRDFLAILEEDR
;
A
#
# COMPACT_ATOMS: atom_id res chain seq x y z
N MET A 1 -18.83 15.72 14.31
CA MET A 1 -19.26 16.64 15.38
C MET A 1 -18.19 16.62 16.45
N LEU A 2 -17.29 17.61 16.45
CA LEU A 2 -16.31 17.78 17.54
C LEU A 2 -17.11 18.13 18.79
N SER A 3 -17.31 17.13 19.65
CA SER A 3 -18.17 17.22 20.82
C SER A 3 -17.74 18.39 21.69
N PHE A 4 -18.71 19.16 22.19
CA PHE A 4 -18.54 20.22 23.18
C PHE A 4 -17.65 19.78 24.38
N LEU A 5 -17.69 18.48 24.71
CA LEU A 5 -16.83 17.80 25.69
C LEU A 5 -15.33 17.83 25.39
N ALA A 6 -14.91 17.94 24.13
CA ALA A 6 -13.50 18.00 23.75
C ALA A 6 -12.90 19.40 23.97
N ILE A 7 -13.73 20.45 23.98
CA ILE A 7 -13.31 21.85 24.20
C ILE A 7 -13.42 22.22 25.69
N LEU A 8 -14.32 21.54 26.42
CA LEU A 8 -14.61 21.75 27.84
C LEU A 8 -13.36 21.78 28.75
N PRO A 9 -12.37 20.87 28.63
CA PRO A 9 -11.22 20.86 29.54
C PRO A 9 -10.35 22.11 29.35
N ARG A 10 -10.16 22.52 28.10
CA ARG A 10 -9.30 23.66 27.76
C ARG A 10 -9.94 24.98 28.18
N SER A 11 -11.24 25.16 27.95
CA SER A 11 -11.97 26.36 28.38
C SER A 11 -12.12 26.44 29.90
N LEU A 12 -12.32 25.32 30.60
CA LEU A 12 -12.33 25.27 32.06
C LEU A 12 -10.97 25.66 32.65
N VAL A 13 -9.87 25.14 32.11
CA VAL A 13 -8.52 25.52 32.55
C VAL A 13 -8.31 27.03 32.44
N THR A 14 -8.63 27.62 31.29
CA THR A 14 -8.50 29.07 31.09
C THR A 14 -9.40 29.86 32.04
N PHE A 15 -10.64 29.41 32.24
CA PHE A 15 -11.58 30.04 33.16
C PHE A 15 -11.08 30.01 34.62
N PHE A 16 -10.61 28.87 35.11
CA PHE A 16 -10.13 28.74 36.49
C PHE A 16 -8.83 29.53 36.72
N TYR A 17 -7.92 29.59 35.76
CA TYR A 17 -6.75 30.48 35.87
C TYR A 17 -7.15 31.96 35.89
N ALA A 18 -8.11 32.37 35.06
CA ALA A 18 -8.63 33.74 35.08
C ALA A 18 -9.34 34.07 36.39
N LEU A 19 -10.11 33.13 36.94
CA LEU A 19 -10.79 33.25 38.22
C LEU A 19 -9.77 33.33 39.38
N ALA A 20 -8.73 32.49 39.37
CA ALA A 20 -7.64 32.55 40.36
C ALA A 20 -6.95 33.92 40.33
N ALA A 21 -6.64 34.43 39.13
CA ALA A 21 -6.04 35.75 38.97
C ALA A 21 -6.98 36.87 39.46
N LEU A 22 -8.28 36.79 39.15
CA LEU A 22 -9.27 37.74 39.62
C LEU A 22 -9.34 37.77 41.15
N LEU A 23 -9.45 36.60 41.80
CA LEU A 23 -9.45 36.51 43.26
C LEU A 23 -8.14 37.03 43.87
N ARG A 24 -7.01 36.79 43.20
CA ARG A 24 -5.68 37.17 43.71
C ARG A 24 -5.40 38.68 43.64
N PHE A 25 -5.92 39.36 42.61
CA PHE A 25 -5.63 40.77 42.32
C PHE A 25 -6.78 41.74 42.60
N TYR A 26 -8.02 41.26 42.61
CA TYR A 26 -9.22 42.06 42.90
C TYR A 26 -9.92 41.65 44.20
N GLY A 27 -9.45 40.59 44.88
CA GLY A 27 -9.89 40.27 46.23
C GLY A 27 -9.36 41.33 47.20
N ASP A 28 -10.27 42.12 47.77
CA ASP A 28 -9.93 43.13 48.78
C ASP A 28 -9.24 42.46 49.99
N ALA A 29 -8.08 42.97 50.39
CA ALA A 29 -7.19 42.26 51.31
C ALA A 29 -7.61 42.35 52.79
N GLU A 30 -8.73 43.02 53.12
CA GLU A 30 -9.08 43.29 54.51
C GLU A 30 -10.37 42.64 55.05
N THR A 31 -11.41 42.31 54.29
CA THR A 31 -12.67 41.93 54.96
C THR A 31 -13.58 41.05 54.11
N ILE A 32 -13.51 39.73 54.26
CA ILE A 32 -14.70 38.86 54.51
C ILE A 32 -14.23 37.61 55.26
N PRO A 33 -14.09 37.64 56.59
CA PRO A 33 -14.05 36.39 57.34
C PRO A 33 -15.46 35.78 57.23
N LEU A 34 -15.60 34.65 56.53
CA LEU A 34 -16.79 33.81 56.59
C LEU A 34 -16.83 33.12 57.97
N GLU A 35 -16.96 33.91 59.05
CA GLU A 35 -16.94 33.42 60.44
C GLU A 35 -18.10 32.49 60.76
N GLN A 36 -19.10 32.40 59.88
CA GLN A 36 -20.30 31.62 60.09
C GLN A 36 -20.08 30.09 60.24
N TYR A 37 -18.87 29.58 59.94
CA TYR A 37 -18.54 28.15 60.03
C TYR A 37 -17.21 27.81 60.73
N GLY A 38 -16.55 28.76 61.41
CA GLY A 38 -15.35 28.46 62.22
C GLY A 38 -14.06 28.17 61.44
N PHE A 39 -13.99 28.53 60.15
CA PHE A 39 -12.79 28.43 59.32
C PHE A 39 -12.36 29.82 58.82
N THR A 40 -11.15 30.25 59.17
CA THR A 40 -10.56 31.53 58.69
C THR A 40 -9.83 31.30 57.36
N TYR A 41 -10.56 31.24 56.25
CA TYR A 41 -9.97 31.25 54.91
C TYR A 41 -10.04 32.65 54.32
N THR A 42 -8.88 33.21 53.94
CA THR A 42 -8.81 34.50 53.26
C THR A 42 -9.11 34.35 51.77
N VAL A 43 -9.47 35.44 51.10
CA VAL A 43 -9.65 35.45 49.63
C VAL A 43 -8.37 35.02 48.91
N LEU A 44 -7.20 35.28 49.50
CA LEU A 44 -5.91 34.78 49.01
C LEU A 44 -5.81 33.25 49.08
N ASP A 45 -6.28 32.61 50.15
CA ASP A 45 -6.26 31.14 50.27
C ASP A 45 -7.17 30.48 49.22
N TRP A 46 -8.32 31.08 48.94
CA TRP A 46 -9.20 30.65 47.86
C TRP A 46 -8.55 30.79 46.48
N SER A 47 -7.79 31.87 46.24
CA SER A 47 -7.06 32.03 44.98
C SER A 47 -6.03 30.93 44.75
N LEU A 48 -5.36 30.46 45.81
CA LEU A 48 -4.40 29.36 45.76
C LEU A 48 -5.10 28.03 45.46
N LEU A 49 -6.24 27.76 46.11
CA LEU A 49 -7.05 26.56 45.85
C LEU A 49 -7.55 26.51 44.40
N VAL A 50 -8.05 27.64 43.89
CA VAL A 50 -8.53 27.73 42.50
C VAL A 50 -7.37 27.56 41.51
N PHE A 51 -6.19 28.13 41.79
CA PHE A 51 -4.99 27.94 40.98
C PHE A 51 -4.54 26.48 40.95
N LEU A 52 -4.56 25.79 42.10
CA LEU A 52 -4.18 24.39 42.20
C LEU A 52 -5.18 23.50 41.45
N ALA A 53 -6.48 23.80 41.56
CA ALA A 53 -7.53 23.14 40.77
C ALA A 53 -7.32 23.35 39.26
N ALA A 54 -6.99 24.57 38.82
CA ALA A 54 -6.68 24.86 37.42
C ALA A 54 -5.47 24.06 36.92
N THR A 55 -4.44 23.92 37.76
CA THR A 55 -3.22 23.15 37.44
C THR A 55 -3.51 21.65 37.30
N VAL A 56 -4.32 21.07 38.19
CA VAL A 56 -4.75 19.68 38.08
C VAL A 56 -5.57 19.45 36.82
N LEU A 57 -6.51 20.35 36.51
CA LEU A 57 -7.31 20.28 35.28
C LEU A 57 -6.43 20.36 34.03
N LEU A 58 -5.38 21.19 34.04
CA LEU A 58 -4.42 21.28 32.94
C LEU A 58 -3.69 19.95 32.72
N LEU A 59 -3.23 19.29 33.80
CA LEU A 59 -2.58 17.98 33.69
C LEU A 59 -3.53 16.92 33.12
N VAL A 60 -4.79 16.91 33.56
CA VAL A 60 -5.81 16.01 33.02
C VAL A 60 -6.06 16.28 31.53
N ALA A 61 -6.18 17.55 31.13
CA ALA A 61 -6.38 17.93 29.73
C ALA A 61 -5.21 17.46 28.85
N ILE A 62 -3.97 17.69 29.29
CA ILE A 62 -2.76 17.21 28.60
C ILE A 62 -2.74 15.68 28.52
N GLY A 63 -3.10 14.99 29.60
CA GLY A 63 -3.14 13.52 29.62
C GLY A 63 -4.16 12.94 28.63
N ILE A 64 -5.34 13.54 28.51
CA ILE A 64 -6.37 13.12 27.55
C ILE A 64 -5.91 13.38 26.11
N GLU A 65 -5.35 14.57 25.84
CA GLU A 65 -4.81 14.91 24.51
C GLU A 65 -3.69 13.95 24.11
N TRP A 66 -2.79 13.63 25.04
CA TRP A 66 -1.71 12.67 24.83
C TRP A 66 -2.24 11.27 24.55
N HIS A 67 -3.18 10.77 25.37
CA HIS A 67 -3.76 9.44 25.19
C HIS A 67 -4.50 9.31 23.85
N GLY A 68 -5.31 10.32 23.49
CA GLY A 68 -5.99 10.38 22.21
C GLY A 68 -5.03 10.46 21.03
N GLY A 69 -3.99 11.29 21.15
CA GLY A 69 -2.94 11.41 20.14
C GLY A 69 -2.13 10.13 19.96
N ASN A 70 -1.81 9.43 21.06
CA ASN A 70 -1.10 8.16 20.99
C ASN A 70 -1.94 7.10 20.29
N ARG A 71 -3.20 6.95 20.70
CA ARG A 71 -4.12 5.99 20.09
C ARG A 71 -4.32 6.24 18.59
N ARG A 72 -4.38 7.52 18.16
CA ARG A 72 -4.45 7.87 16.74
C ARG A 72 -3.20 7.48 15.98
N ARG A 73 -2.01 7.73 16.55
CA ARG A 73 -0.75 7.33 15.92
C ARG A 73 -0.63 5.82 15.79
N ASP A 74 -1.07 5.08 16.80
CA ASP A 74 -1.09 3.61 16.77
C ASP A 74 -2.03 3.12 15.66
N GLN A 75 -3.24 3.68 15.55
CA GLN A 75 -4.17 3.37 14.46
C GLN A 75 -3.60 3.70 13.08
N GLU A 76 -3.00 4.87 12.91
CA GLU A 76 -2.36 5.24 11.64
C GLU A 76 -1.19 4.30 11.29
N ALA A 77 -0.45 3.81 12.28
CA ALA A 77 0.62 2.85 12.06
C ALA A 77 0.08 1.48 11.65
N GLU A 78 -0.98 1.00 12.30
CA GLU A 78 -1.70 -0.22 11.92
C GLU A 78 -2.27 -0.12 10.50
N ASP A 79 -2.93 0.99 10.15
CA ASP A 79 -3.48 1.22 8.82
C ASP A 79 -2.38 1.24 7.74
N ARG A 80 -1.23 1.88 8.03
CA ARG A 80 -0.08 1.87 7.13
C ARG A 80 0.52 0.47 6.97
N ALA A 81 0.62 -0.29 8.05
CA ALA A 81 1.11 -1.66 8.02
C ALA A 81 0.18 -2.56 7.21
N ALA A 82 -1.14 -2.46 7.43
CA ALA A 82 -2.15 -3.19 6.67
C ALA A 82 -2.11 -2.82 5.17
N ALA A 83 -1.95 -1.54 4.85
CA ALA A 83 -1.82 -1.08 3.47
C ALA A 83 -0.52 -1.59 2.80
N ALA A 84 0.59 -1.66 3.54
CA ALA A 84 1.84 -2.24 3.05
C ALA A 84 1.68 -3.74 2.78
N GLU A 85 1.11 -4.49 3.71
CA GLU A 85 0.87 -5.92 3.55
C GLU A 85 -0.06 -6.22 2.35
N ALA A 86 -1.11 -5.42 2.17
CA ALA A 86 -2.00 -5.54 1.02
C ALA A 86 -1.26 -5.30 -0.32
N ARG A 87 -0.31 -4.34 -0.35
CA ARG A 87 0.52 -4.09 -1.53
C ARG A 87 1.46 -5.26 -1.81
N ASP A 88 2.11 -5.80 -0.78
CA ASP A 88 3.04 -6.93 -0.93
C ASP A 88 2.31 -8.17 -1.48
N ARG A 89 1.11 -8.45 -0.97
CA ARG A 89 0.26 -9.53 -1.50
C ARG A 89 -0.13 -9.29 -2.97
N ALA A 90 -0.44 -8.05 -3.33
CA ALA A 90 -0.78 -7.70 -4.71
C ALA A 90 0.42 -7.87 -5.65
N ILE A 91 1.63 -7.52 -5.21
CA ILE A 91 2.87 -7.73 -5.97
C ILE A 91 3.12 -9.22 -6.16
N ALA A 92 3.04 -10.02 -5.10
CA ALA A 92 3.23 -11.47 -5.19
C ALA A 92 2.21 -12.12 -6.14
N ALA A 93 0.94 -11.70 -6.09
CA ALA A 93 -0.08 -12.19 -7.01
C ALA A 93 0.20 -11.79 -8.47
N ALA A 94 0.69 -10.56 -8.69
CA ALA A 94 1.06 -10.09 -10.02
C ALA A 94 2.26 -10.87 -10.59
N GLU A 95 3.24 -11.20 -9.76
CA GLU A 95 4.41 -12.00 -10.15
C GLU A 95 4.00 -13.40 -10.61
N ILE A 96 3.13 -14.08 -9.86
CA ILE A 96 2.59 -15.39 -10.23
C ILE A 96 1.86 -15.30 -11.58
N ALA A 97 1.03 -14.28 -11.78
CA ALA A 97 0.30 -14.09 -13.03
C ALA A 97 1.24 -13.84 -14.24
N ILE A 98 2.35 -13.12 -14.02
CA ILE A 98 3.37 -12.91 -15.05
C ILE A 98 4.06 -14.23 -15.38
N GLU A 99 4.42 -15.03 -14.38
CA GLU A 99 5.07 -16.32 -14.60
C GLU A 99 4.16 -17.28 -15.38
N GLU A 100 2.88 -17.36 -15.02
CA GLU A 100 1.90 -18.18 -15.74
C GLU A 100 1.72 -17.71 -17.19
N ARG A 101 1.66 -16.40 -17.41
CA ARG A 101 1.59 -15.82 -18.76
C ARG A 101 2.82 -16.17 -19.59
N ASN A 102 4.01 -16.09 -19.00
CA ASN A 102 5.26 -16.42 -19.68
C ASN A 102 5.30 -17.90 -20.05
N ARG A 103 4.90 -18.79 -19.14
CA ARG A 103 4.82 -20.24 -19.41
C ARG A 103 3.88 -20.53 -20.58
N SER A 104 2.69 -19.92 -20.59
CA SER A 104 1.75 -20.06 -21.70
C SER A 104 2.30 -19.51 -23.02
N ALA A 105 3.05 -18.40 -22.98
CA ALA A 105 3.70 -17.84 -24.16
C ALA A 105 4.81 -18.76 -24.70
N GLU A 106 5.61 -19.37 -23.83
CA GLU A 106 6.62 -20.35 -24.21
C GLU A 106 6.00 -21.59 -24.86
N GLU A 107 4.91 -22.14 -24.29
CA GLU A 107 4.21 -23.28 -24.86
C GLU A 107 3.67 -22.97 -26.26
N ARG A 108 3.08 -21.78 -26.45
CA ARG A 108 2.61 -21.33 -27.77
C ARG A 108 3.76 -21.19 -28.76
N ASN A 109 4.90 -20.67 -28.33
CA ASN A 109 6.08 -20.54 -29.19
C ASN A 109 6.60 -21.92 -29.60
N ARG A 110 6.71 -22.87 -28.67
CA ARG A 110 7.12 -24.25 -28.98
C ARG A 110 6.16 -24.90 -29.97
N ALA A 111 4.85 -24.77 -29.75
CA ALA A 111 3.84 -25.29 -30.68
C ALA A 111 3.93 -24.63 -32.07
N ALA A 112 4.20 -23.32 -32.13
CA ALA A 112 4.40 -22.61 -33.38
C ALA A 112 5.68 -23.06 -34.11
N GLU A 113 6.77 -23.28 -33.39
CA GLU A 113 8.01 -23.83 -33.95
C GLU A 113 7.81 -25.24 -34.50
N GLU A 114 7.17 -26.14 -33.74
CA GLU A 114 6.86 -27.49 -34.20
C GLU A 114 5.99 -27.48 -35.46
N ARG A 115 4.96 -26.62 -35.47
CA ARG A 115 4.13 -26.42 -36.65
C ARG A 115 4.94 -25.94 -37.85
N ASN A 116 5.86 -24.99 -37.65
CA ASN A 116 6.72 -24.50 -38.72
C ASN A 116 7.66 -25.59 -39.22
N ARG A 117 8.27 -26.38 -38.34
CA ARG A 117 9.10 -27.53 -38.72
C ARG A 117 8.31 -28.56 -39.53
N ALA A 118 7.06 -28.84 -39.12
CA ALA A 118 6.18 -29.76 -39.85
C ALA A 118 5.81 -29.21 -41.24
N ILE A 119 5.50 -27.91 -41.34
CA ILE A 119 5.23 -27.24 -42.63
C ILE A 119 6.46 -27.32 -43.54
N GLU A 120 7.65 -27.02 -43.04
CA GLU A 120 8.88 -27.08 -43.82
C GLU A 120 9.22 -28.51 -44.25
N ALA A 121 9.02 -29.50 -43.37
CA ALA A 121 9.16 -30.90 -43.73
C ALA A 121 8.17 -31.33 -44.82
N ALA A 122 6.90 -30.93 -44.72
CA ALA A 122 5.88 -31.21 -45.73
C ALA A 122 6.18 -30.54 -47.08
N LYS A 123 6.68 -29.29 -47.07
CA LYS A 123 7.14 -28.60 -48.29
C LYS A 123 8.28 -29.35 -48.96
N ARG A 124 9.30 -29.79 -48.19
CA ARG A 124 10.42 -30.58 -48.72
C ARG A 124 9.94 -31.90 -49.33
N GLN A 125 9.05 -32.61 -48.64
CA GLN A 125 8.48 -33.86 -49.15
C GLN A 125 7.70 -33.62 -50.45
N ASN A 126 6.78 -32.65 -50.47
CA ASN A 126 6.02 -32.30 -51.68
C ASN A 126 6.95 -31.95 -52.84
N ARG A 127 8.03 -31.19 -52.59
CA ARG A 127 8.99 -30.84 -53.64
C ARG A 127 9.71 -32.07 -54.19
N ARG A 128 10.15 -32.98 -53.31
CA ARG A 128 10.76 -34.26 -53.72
C ARG A 128 9.81 -35.05 -54.60
N ASP A 129 8.57 -35.22 -54.15
CA ASP A 129 7.58 -36.07 -54.83
C ASP A 129 7.24 -35.49 -56.22
N ILE A 130 7.12 -34.16 -56.35
CA ILE A 130 6.93 -33.49 -57.65
C ILE A 130 8.12 -33.73 -58.59
N LEU A 131 9.36 -33.58 -58.11
CA LEU A 131 10.56 -33.78 -58.94
C LEU A 131 10.69 -35.24 -59.40
N GLN A 132 10.37 -36.19 -58.51
CA GLN A 132 10.37 -37.61 -58.83
C GLN A 132 9.30 -37.95 -59.89
N ILE A 133 8.07 -37.46 -59.73
CA ILE A 133 7.00 -37.66 -60.71
C ILE A 133 7.40 -37.09 -62.07
N ARG A 134 7.97 -35.87 -62.11
CA ARG A 134 8.46 -35.27 -63.35
C ARG A 134 9.52 -36.12 -64.03
N HIS A 135 10.49 -36.63 -63.27
CA HIS A 135 11.53 -37.50 -63.81
C HIS A 135 10.99 -38.83 -64.34
N GLN A 136 9.98 -39.41 -63.70
CA GLN A 136 9.33 -40.65 -64.15
C GLN A 136 8.51 -40.45 -65.43
N LEU A 137 7.86 -39.30 -65.59
CA LEU A 137 7.09 -38.95 -66.78
C LEU A 137 7.98 -38.56 -67.97
N ASP A 138 9.09 -37.85 -67.70
CA ASP A 138 10.08 -37.45 -68.70
C ASP A 138 11.52 -37.56 -68.12
N PRO A 139 12.26 -38.64 -68.47
CA PRO A 139 13.62 -38.86 -67.99
C PRO A 139 14.67 -38.07 -68.79
N SER A 140 14.37 -36.81 -69.11
CA SER A 140 15.29 -35.90 -69.78
C SER A 140 16.51 -35.54 -68.90
N PRO A 141 17.65 -35.16 -69.51
CA PRO A 141 18.86 -34.77 -68.78
C PRO A 141 18.62 -33.61 -67.81
N GLU A 142 17.73 -32.69 -68.17
CA GLU A 142 17.36 -31.53 -67.36
C GLU A 142 16.62 -31.93 -66.08
N ASN A 143 15.59 -32.78 -66.18
CA ASN A 143 14.87 -33.30 -65.01
C ASN A 143 15.77 -34.16 -64.11
N ARG A 144 16.74 -34.89 -64.70
CA ARG A 144 17.73 -35.67 -63.95
C ARG A 144 18.70 -34.76 -63.18
N ALA A 145 19.16 -33.67 -63.79
CA ALA A 145 20.02 -32.69 -63.13
C ALA A 145 19.27 -32.01 -61.97
N ALA A 146 18.04 -31.54 -62.20
CA ALA A 146 17.23 -30.89 -61.17
C ALA A 146 16.93 -31.78 -59.96
N LEU A 147 16.69 -33.08 -60.18
CA LEU A 147 16.50 -34.04 -59.08
C LEU A 147 17.82 -34.28 -58.32
N ARG A 148 18.95 -34.38 -59.02
CA ARG A 148 20.27 -34.58 -58.40
C ARG A 148 20.69 -33.37 -57.57
N ASP A 149 20.48 -32.15 -58.08
CA ASP A 149 20.78 -30.91 -57.35
C ASP A 149 19.94 -30.79 -56.08
N PHE A 150 18.65 -31.13 -56.14
CA PHE A 150 17.79 -31.13 -54.96
C PHE A 150 18.21 -32.18 -53.91
N LEU A 151 18.65 -33.37 -54.34
CA LEU A 151 19.18 -34.40 -53.45
C LEU A 151 20.50 -33.95 -52.79
N ALA A 152 21.38 -33.27 -53.53
CA ALA A 152 22.62 -32.73 -52.98
C ALA A 152 22.35 -31.69 -51.89
N ILE A 153 21.37 -30.79 -52.10
CA ILE A 153 20.95 -29.80 -51.08
C ILE A 153 20.46 -30.49 -49.80
N LEU A 154 19.69 -31.59 -49.93
CA LEU A 154 19.21 -32.35 -48.76
C LEU A 154 20.33 -33.10 -48.03
N GLU A 155 21.43 -33.40 -48.69
CA GLU A 155 22.59 -34.09 -48.11
C GLU A 155 23.49 -33.11 -47.34
N GLU A 156 23.52 -31.84 -47.76
CA GLU A 156 24.23 -30.75 -47.09
C GLU A 156 23.48 -30.22 -45.85
N ASP A 157 22.14 -30.26 -45.85
CA ASP A 157 21.27 -29.85 -44.73
C ASP A 157 21.17 -30.88 -43.58
N ARG A 158 21.97 -31.97 -43.60
CA ARG A 158 21.88 -33.11 -42.67
C ARG A 158 23.00 -33.11 -41.61
#